data_AF-A0A3C0IPD0-F1
#
_entry.id   AF-A0A3C0IPD0-F1
#
_cell.length_a   1.000
_cell.length_b   1.000
_cell.length_c   1.000
_cell.angle_alpha   90.00
_cell.angle_beta   90.00
_cell.angle_gamma   90.00
#
_symmetry.space_group_name_H-M   'P 1'
#
loop_
_entity.id
_entity.type
_entity.pdbx_description
1 polymer ?
#
loop_
_entity_poly.entity_id
_entity_poly.type
_entity_poly.pdbx_seq_one_letter_code
_entity_poly.pdbx_strand_id
1 'polypeptide(L)'
;VLTFFGDGAARQGMLHESFNLAMLWKLPVIFICENNNYAMGTSIERTSNVRDIYKLADAYEMPADQVDGMHPEAVHEAVERAVRRARQGDGPTLIEMKTYRYKGHSISDPQKYRSKDEVEEYKGKDPIQLVLNTIYENSFATEAEIAAIDARINKVVEDSVTFAEESPWPDDSEVLKDVYIDQNYPFIVD
;
A
#
# COMPACT_ATOMS: atom_id res chain seq x y z
N VAL A 1 -10.90 9.66 -3.97
CA VAL A 1 -10.62 8.51 -3.06
C VAL A 1 -9.38 7.81 -3.57
N LEU A 2 -8.48 7.38 -2.69
CA LEU A 2 -7.38 6.46 -3.03
C LEU A 2 -7.70 5.10 -2.41
N THR A 3 -7.57 4.03 -3.20
CA THR A 3 -7.85 2.66 -2.76
C THR A 3 -6.63 1.80 -3.05
N PHE A 4 -5.98 1.31 -1.99
CA PHE A 4 -4.76 0.50 -2.07
C PHE A 4 -5.09 -0.98 -1.94
N PHE A 5 -4.36 -1.81 -2.69
CA PHE A 5 -4.47 -3.26 -2.63
C PHE A 5 -3.20 -3.93 -3.17
N GLY A 6 -2.96 -5.19 -2.81
CA GLY A 6 -1.84 -5.97 -3.33
C GLY A 6 -2.19 -6.78 -4.58
N ASP A 7 -1.18 -7.38 -5.21
CA ASP A 7 -1.33 -8.22 -6.40
C ASP A 7 -2.27 -9.42 -6.20
N GLY A 8 -2.32 -9.99 -4.98
CA GLY A 8 -3.28 -11.03 -4.64
C GLY A 8 -4.73 -10.57 -4.62
N ALA A 9 -4.98 -9.35 -4.12
CA ALA A 9 -6.33 -8.78 -4.08
C ALA A 9 -6.83 -8.39 -5.47
N ALA A 10 -5.91 -8.13 -6.42
CA ALA A 10 -6.23 -7.89 -7.82
C ALA A 10 -7.00 -9.03 -8.51
N ARG A 11 -7.11 -10.19 -7.86
CA ARG A 11 -7.78 -11.39 -8.36
C ARG A 11 -9.19 -11.59 -7.82
N GLN A 12 -9.62 -10.75 -6.88
CA GLN A 12 -10.96 -10.85 -6.30
C GLN A 12 -12.01 -10.30 -7.27
N GLY A 13 -13.11 -11.04 -7.46
CA GLY A 13 -14.21 -10.61 -8.34
C GLY A 13 -14.78 -9.23 -7.98
N MET A 14 -14.81 -8.90 -6.68
CA MET A 14 -15.26 -7.60 -6.20
C MET A 14 -14.47 -6.42 -6.78
N LEU A 15 -13.19 -6.60 -7.12
CA LEU A 15 -12.39 -5.54 -7.73
C LEU A 15 -12.90 -5.23 -9.15
N HIS A 16 -13.20 -6.28 -9.91
CA HIS A 16 -13.73 -6.18 -11.27
C HIS A 16 -15.11 -5.52 -11.29
N GLU A 17 -15.99 -5.91 -10.36
CA GLU A 17 -17.29 -5.27 -10.17
C GLU A 17 -17.13 -3.79 -9.80
N SER A 18 -16.17 -3.46 -8.93
CA SER A 18 -15.88 -2.09 -8.52
C SER A 18 -15.33 -1.24 -9.67
N PHE A 19 -14.42 -1.77 -10.49
CA PHE A 19 -13.90 -1.09 -11.68
C PHE A 19 -15.03 -0.76 -12.66
N ASN A 20 -15.92 -1.72 -12.91
CA ASN A 20 -17.05 -1.52 -13.80
C ASN A 20 -17.97 -0.38 -13.33
N LEU A 21 -18.36 -0.37 -12.05
CA LEU A 21 -19.20 0.69 -11.49
C LEU A 21 -18.50 2.05 -11.44
N ALA A 22 -17.22 2.07 -11.06
CA ALA A 22 -16.44 3.30 -11.00
C ALA A 22 -16.29 3.95 -12.39
N MET A 23 -16.06 3.14 -13.43
CA MET A 23 -16.01 3.62 -14.81
C MET A 23 -17.38 4.10 -15.30
N LEU A 24 -18.44 3.29 -15.08
CA LEU A 24 -19.81 3.62 -15.50
C LEU A 24 -20.28 4.97 -14.93
N TRP A 25 -19.99 5.22 -13.65
CA TRP A 25 -20.42 6.43 -12.95
C TRP A 25 -19.36 7.54 -12.93
N LYS A 26 -18.21 7.33 -13.58
CA LYS A 26 -17.07 8.26 -13.59
C LYS A 26 -16.67 8.71 -12.18
N LEU A 27 -16.60 7.76 -11.25
CA LEU A 27 -16.27 8.08 -9.86
C LEU A 27 -14.81 8.55 -9.73
N PRO A 28 -14.53 9.53 -8.84
CA PRO A 28 -13.17 10.05 -8.62
C PRO A 28 -12.36 9.13 -7.69
N VAL A 29 -12.06 7.92 -8.17
CA VAL A 29 -11.32 6.88 -7.43
C VAL A 29 -10.02 6.54 -8.16
N ILE A 30 -8.91 6.56 -7.44
CA ILE A 30 -7.63 6.07 -7.93
C ILE A 30 -7.36 4.75 -7.24
N PHE A 31 -7.32 3.68 -8.03
CA PHE A 31 -7.01 2.34 -7.61
C PHE A 31 -5.50 2.14 -7.70
N ILE A 32 -4.86 1.78 -6.60
CA ILE A 32 -3.41 1.64 -6.51
C ILE A 32 -3.08 0.20 -6.13
N CYS A 33 -2.46 -0.53 -7.05
CA CYS A 33 -1.96 -1.87 -6.80
C CYS A 33 -0.49 -1.79 -6.39
N GLU A 34 -0.18 -2.15 -5.15
CA GLU A 34 1.19 -2.35 -4.67
C GLU A 34 1.63 -3.78 -5.02
N ASN A 35 2.14 -3.95 -6.23
CA ASN A 35 2.55 -5.26 -6.74
C ASN A 35 3.96 -5.61 -6.26
N ASN A 36 4.06 -6.46 -5.24
CA ASN A 36 5.32 -7.02 -4.74
C ASN A 36 5.64 -8.42 -5.28
N ASN A 37 4.90 -8.86 -6.31
CA ASN A 37 4.95 -10.15 -6.99
C ASN A 37 4.41 -11.36 -6.21
N TYR A 38 4.02 -11.21 -4.94
CA TYR A 38 3.62 -12.31 -4.07
C TYR A 38 2.37 -12.05 -3.21
N ALA A 39 1.32 -12.83 -3.46
CA ALA A 39 0.17 -12.98 -2.57
C ALA A 39 0.49 -13.99 -1.46
N MET A 40 0.85 -13.49 -0.27
CA MET A 40 1.50 -14.26 0.79
C MET A 40 2.79 -14.91 0.27
N GLY A 41 2.71 -16.17 -0.17
CA GLY A 41 3.80 -16.95 -0.77
C GLY A 41 3.52 -17.45 -2.18
N THR A 42 2.40 -17.03 -2.77
CA THR A 42 2.02 -17.42 -4.13
C THR A 42 2.47 -16.36 -5.10
N SER A 43 3.43 -16.69 -5.97
CA SER A 43 3.89 -15.81 -7.04
C SER A 43 2.77 -15.51 -8.04
N ILE A 44 2.72 -14.27 -8.52
CA ILE A 44 1.81 -13.82 -9.59
C ILE A 44 1.91 -14.68 -10.86
N GLU A 45 3.10 -15.21 -11.18
CA GLU A 45 3.30 -16.06 -12.35
C GLU A 45 2.51 -17.38 -12.28
N ARG A 46 2.15 -17.81 -11.07
CA ARG A 46 1.41 -19.05 -10.81
C ARG A 46 -0.10 -18.84 -10.79
N THR A 47 -0.57 -17.59 -10.73
CA THR A 47 -1.99 -17.27 -10.48
C THR A 47 -2.63 -16.46 -11.60
N SER A 48 -1.85 -15.99 -12.58
CA SER A 48 -2.38 -15.20 -13.69
C SER A 48 -1.59 -15.37 -14.98
N ASN A 49 -2.34 -15.43 -16.09
CA ASN A 49 -1.80 -15.23 -17.44
C ASN A 49 -1.53 -13.73 -17.73
N VAL A 50 -2.25 -12.81 -17.08
CA VAL A 50 -2.02 -11.36 -17.13
C VAL A 50 -1.16 -10.98 -15.92
N ARG A 51 0.15 -10.82 -16.13
CA ARG A 51 1.12 -10.57 -15.06
C ARG A 51 1.27 -9.09 -14.71
N ASP A 52 1.06 -8.21 -15.68
CA ASP A 52 1.02 -6.77 -15.44
C ASP A 52 -0.40 -6.37 -15.07
N ILE A 53 -0.60 -5.95 -13.83
CA ILE A 53 -1.94 -5.71 -13.28
C ILE A 53 -2.60 -4.48 -13.90
N TYR A 54 -1.83 -3.48 -14.33
CA TYR A 54 -2.41 -2.30 -14.98
C TYR A 54 -3.24 -2.66 -16.22
N LYS A 55 -2.91 -3.76 -16.93
CA LYS A 55 -3.65 -4.25 -18.11
C LYS A 55 -5.07 -4.74 -17.79
N LEU A 56 -5.40 -4.99 -16.52
CA LEU A 56 -6.78 -5.30 -16.14
C LEU A 56 -7.73 -4.12 -16.43
N ALA A 57 -7.20 -2.89 -16.48
CA ALA A 57 -7.97 -1.70 -16.80
C ALA A 57 -8.49 -1.69 -18.24
N ASP A 58 -7.80 -2.37 -19.17
CA ASP A 58 -8.16 -2.42 -20.59
C ASP A 58 -9.57 -2.99 -20.81
N ALA A 59 -9.99 -3.94 -19.98
CA ALA A 59 -11.32 -4.55 -20.03
C ALA A 59 -12.46 -3.57 -19.71
N TYR A 60 -12.15 -2.40 -19.14
CA TYR A 60 -13.10 -1.38 -18.71
C TYR A 60 -12.89 -0.03 -19.40
N GLU A 61 -11.97 0.04 -20.37
CA GLU A 61 -11.52 1.30 -20.98
C GLU A 61 -11.05 2.32 -19.92
N MET A 62 -10.52 1.82 -18.79
CA MET A 62 -10.04 2.64 -17.68
C MET A 62 -8.59 3.07 -17.94
N PRO A 63 -8.23 4.35 -17.78
CA PRO A 63 -6.83 4.77 -17.85
C PRO A 63 -5.99 4.07 -16.78
N ALA A 64 -4.79 3.63 -17.16
CA ALA A 64 -3.88 2.99 -16.23
C ALA A 64 -2.40 3.21 -16.55
N ASP A 65 -1.58 3.26 -15.50
CA ASP A 65 -0.13 3.40 -15.57
C ASP A 65 0.56 2.25 -14.81
N GLN A 66 1.69 1.75 -15.35
CA GLN A 66 2.67 1.02 -14.56
C GLN A 66 3.75 1.99 -14.09
N VAL A 67 4.07 1.95 -12.80
CA VAL A 67 4.98 2.88 -12.14
C VAL A 67 6.02 2.08 -11.38
N ASP A 68 7.27 2.55 -11.42
CA ASP A 68 8.30 2.03 -10.53
C ASP A 68 8.00 2.51 -9.09
N GLY A 69 7.46 1.61 -8.28
CA GLY A 69 7.13 1.86 -6.88
C GLY A 69 8.35 1.98 -5.97
N MET A 70 9.56 1.75 -6.48
CA MET A 70 10.83 1.95 -5.77
C MET A 70 11.41 3.35 -6.00
N HIS A 71 10.78 4.19 -6.83
CA HIS A 71 11.17 5.58 -7.10
C HIS A 71 10.07 6.55 -6.62
N PRO A 72 10.24 7.20 -5.45
CA PRO A 72 9.22 8.07 -4.86
C PRO A 72 8.74 9.22 -5.76
N GLU A 73 9.62 9.77 -6.59
CA GLU A 73 9.31 10.83 -7.56
C GLU A 73 8.36 10.31 -8.65
N ALA A 74 8.63 9.12 -9.19
CA ALA A 74 7.77 8.48 -10.19
C ALA A 74 6.38 8.17 -9.61
N VAL A 75 6.33 7.72 -8.36
CA VAL A 75 5.09 7.52 -7.60
C VAL A 75 4.34 8.83 -7.44
N HIS A 76 5.02 9.91 -7.01
CA HIS A 76 4.43 11.23 -6.83
C HIS A 76 3.78 11.73 -8.13
N GLU A 77 4.53 11.74 -9.23
CA GLU A 77 4.06 12.25 -10.51
C GLU A 77 2.85 11.45 -11.05
N ALA A 78 2.88 10.12 -10.94
CA ALA A 78 1.79 9.28 -11.40
C ALA A 78 0.50 9.49 -10.59
N VAL A 79 0.63 9.52 -9.25
CA VAL A 79 -0.51 9.77 -8.37
C VAL A 79 -1.05 11.18 -8.57
N GLU A 80 -0.20 12.18 -8.74
CA GLU A 80 -0.62 13.57 -9.01
C GLU A 80 -1.46 13.65 -10.30
N ARG A 81 -0.99 13.02 -11.40
CA ARG A 81 -1.74 12.99 -12.67
C ARG A 81 -3.11 12.33 -12.50
N ALA A 82 -3.16 11.17 -11.86
CA ALA A 82 -4.40 10.43 -11.64
C ALA A 82 -5.38 11.19 -10.73
N VAL A 83 -4.88 11.81 -9.66
CA VAL A 83 -5.68 12.65 -8.75
C VAL A 83 -6.24 13.87 -9.47
N ARG A 84 -5.43 14.56 -10.28
CA ARG A 84 -5.89 15.70 -11.08
C ARG A 84 -7.03 15.29 -12.02
N ARG A 85 -6.84 14.19 -12.75
CA ARG A 85 -7.84 13.62 -13.67
C ARG A 85 -9.16 13.29 -12.94
N ALA A 86 -9.07 12.57 -11.82
CA ALA A 86 -10.24 12.22 -11.01
C ALA A 86 -10.98 13.47 -10.51
N ARG A 87 -10.25 14.50 -10.04
CA ARG A 87 -10.83 15.77 -9.57
C ARG A 87 -11.48 16.60 -10.68
N GLN A 88 -11.05 16.44 -11.92
CA GLN A 88 -11.65 17.10 -13.09
C GLN A 88 -12.95 16.41 -13.56
N GLY A 89 -13.33 15.29 -12.94
CA GLY A 89 -14.56 14.55 -13.29
C GLY A 89 -14.38 13.56 -14.43
N ASP A 90 -13.13 13.28 -14.84
CA ASP A 90 -12.87 12.37 -15.95
C ASP A 90 -13.00 10.89 -15.54
N GLY A 91 -13.20 10.60 -14.24
CA GLY A 91 -13.42 9.26 -13.70
C GLY A 91 -12.15 8.61 -13.12
N PRO A 92 -12.16 7.29 -12.92
CA PRO A 92 -11.14 6.61 -12.15
C PRO A 92 -9.85 6.34 -12.95
N THR A 93 -8.81 5.87 -12.26
CA THR A 93 -7.53 5.45 -12.85
C THR A 93 -6.95 4.30 -12.05
N LEU A 94 -6.32 3.32 -12.72
CA LEU A 94 -5.55 2.26 -12.08
C LEU A 94 -4.05 2.54 -12.17
N ILE A 95 -3.34 2.45 -11.05
CA ILE A 95 -1.88 2.55 -11.02
C ILE A 95 -1.33 1.24 -10.48
N GLU A 96 -0.50 0.55 -11.25
CA GLU A 96 0.29 -0.58 -10.75
C GLU A 96 1.68 -0.08 -10.33
N MET A 97 1.94 -0.06 -9.03
CA MET A 97 3.26 0.23 -8.48
C MET A 97 4.04 -1.08 -8.36
N LYS A 98 5.09 -1.22 -9.17
CA LYS A 98 6.04 -2.34 -9.07
C LYS A 98 6.96 -2.08 -7.89
N THR A 99 6.82 -2.85 -6.82
CA THR A 99 7.57 -2.69 -5.58
C THR A 99 8.02 -4.06 -5.05
N TYR A 100 8.54 -4.14 -3.83
CA TYR A 100 8.98 -5.39 -3.25
C TYR A 100 8.90 -5.43 -1.72
N ARG A 101 8.46 -6.58 -1.17
CA ARG A 101 8.37 -6.80 0.28
C ARG A 101 9.60 -7.55 0.77
N TYR A 102 10.51 -6.89 1.49
CA TYR A 102 11.77 -7.53 1.93
C TYR A 102 11.60 -8.64 2.98
N LYS A 103 10.58 -8.53 3.82
CA LYS A 103 10.27 -9.50 4.89
C LYS A 103 9.21 -10.50 4.43
N GLY A 104 9.00 -11.56 5.23
CA GLY A 104 7.87 -12.48 5.04
C GLY A 104 6.53 -11.73 5.05
N HIS A 105 5.48 -12.42 4.60
CA HIS A 105 4.12 -11.86 4.58
C HIS A 105 3.64 -11.39 5.95
N SER A 106 4.06 -12.11 6.99
CA SER A 106 3.88 -11.78 8.39
C SER A 106 5.17 -12.09 9.15
N ILE A 107 5.22 -11.72 10.44
CA ILE A 107 6.33 -12.05 11.35
C ILE A 107 6.61 -13.56 11.39
N SER A 108 5.58 -14.39 11.20
CA SER A 108 5.69 -15.86 11.24
C SER A 108 6.01 -16.50 9.88
N ASP A 109 6.04 -15.75 8.78
CA ASP A 109 6.29 -16.30 7.45
C ASP A 109 7.80 -16.47 7.17
N PRO A 110 8.30 -17.72 6.99
CA PRO A 110 9.70 -18.01 6.73
C PRO A 110 10.14 -17.74 5.28
N GLN A 111 9.27 -17.25 4.40
CA GLN A 111 9.58 -16.76 3.05
C GLN A 111 10.30 -17.76 2.11
N LYS A 112 9.97 -19.06 2.22
CA LYS A 112 10.64 -20.15 1.47
C LYS A 112 10.29 -20.24 -0.03
N TYR A 113 9.45 -19.34 -0.54
CA TYR A 113 8.91 -19.34 -1.90
C TYR A 113 9.67 -18.42 -2.88
N ARG A 114 10.78 -17.83 -2.43
CA ARG A 114 11.61 -16.91 -3.20
C ARG A 114 13.07 -17.06 -2.79
N SER A 115 13.99 -16.65 -3.67
CA SER A 115 15.42 -16.79 -3.39
C SER A 115 15.93 -15.65 -2.51
N LYS A 116 17.06 -15.87 -1.84
CA LYS A 116 17.76 -14.79 -1.14
C LYS A 116 18.31 -13.76 -2.13
N ASP A 117 18.83 -14.22 -3.26
CA ASP A 117 19.42 -13.37 -4.30
C ASP A 117 18.41 -12.38 -4.87
N GLU A 118 17.17 -12.83 -5.11
CA GLU A 118 16.06 -11.96 -5.53
C GLU A 118 15.81 -10.85 -4.50
N VAL A 119 15.76 -11.21 -3.21
CA VAL A 119 15.55 -10.23 -2.13
C VAL A 119 16.70 -9.22 -2.05
N GLU A 120 17.94 -9.68 -2.15
CA GLU A 120 19.11 -8.79 -2.12
C GLU A 120 19.18 -7.87 -3.35
N GLU A 121 18.78 -8.34 -4.54
CA GLU A 121 18.68 -7.49 -5.73
C GLU A 121 17.73 -6.30 -5.49
N TYR A 122 16.55 -6.55 -4.91
CA TYR A 122 15.59 -5.49 -4.63
C TYR A 122 16.03 -4.56 -3.50
N LYS A 123 16.77 -5.05 -2.49
CA LYS A 123 17.37 -4.18 -1.47
C LYS A 123 18.41 -3.22 -2.06
N GLY A 124 19.08 -3.60 -3.16
CA GLY A 124 19.94 -2.70 -3.91
C GLY A 124 19.19 -1.52 -4.55
N LYS A 125 17.86 -1.58 -4.63
CA LYS A 125 16.96 -0.56 -5.17
C LYS A 125 16.13 0.12 -4.07
N ASP A 126 16.61 0.11 -2.82
CA ASP A 126 15.85 0.65 -1.69
C ASP A 126 15.49 2.13 -1.90
N PRO A 127 14.19 2.50 -1.93
CA PRO A 127 13.74 3.87 -2.16
C PRO A 127 14.32 4.86 -1.15
N ILE A 128 14.54 4.45 0.11
CA ILE A 128 15.10 5.32 1.15
C ILE A 128 16.56 5.65 0.80
N GLN A 129 17.34 4.64 0.40
CA GLN A 129 18.74 4.85 0.05
C GLN A 129 18.88 5.69 -1.22
N LEU A 130 18.01 5.47 -2.22
CA LEU A 130 17.99 6.27 -3.45
C LEU A 130 17.69 7.76 -3.16
N VAL A 131 16.72 8.03 -2.30
CA VAL A 131 16.39 9.40 -1.88
C VAL A 131 17.53 10.01 -1.06
N LEU A 132 18.13 9.28 -0.12
CA LEU A 132 19.26 9.77 0.67
C LEU A 132 20.45 10.14 -0.23
N ASN A 133 20.78 9.30 -1.21
CA ASN A 133 21.84 9.59 -2.18
C ASN A 133 21.53 10.88 -2.94
N THR A 134 20.29 11.04 -3.42
CA THR A 134 19.85 12.25 -4.13
C THR A 134 19.99 13.49 -3.26
N ILE A 135 19.59 13.41 -1.99
CA ILE A 135 19.72 14.51 -1.02
C ILE A 135 21.18 14.94 -0.86
N TYR A 136 22.11 13.98 -0.69
CA TYR A 136 23.52 14.29 -0.50
C TYR A 136 24.20 14.78 -1.77
N GLU A 137 23.95 14.16 -2.91
CA GLU A 137 24.49 14.58 -4.20
C GLU A 137 24.09 16.02 -4.56
N ASN A 138 22.87 16.42 -4.18
CA ASN A 138 22.35 17.77 -4.41
C ASN A 138 22.57 18.73 -3.22
N SER A 139 23.21 18.27 -2.14
CA SER A 139 23.43 19.06 -0.92
C SER A 139 22.15 19.66 -0.33
N PHE A 140 21.03 18.94 -0.41
CA PHE A 140 19.74 19.37 0.16
C PHE A 140 19.68 19.25 1.68
N ALA A 141 20.50 18.37 2.26
CA ALA A 141 20.70 18.25 3.68
C ALA A 141 22.09 17.66 3.98
N THR A 142 22.59 17.94 5.17
CA THR A 142 23.82 17.37 5.73
C THR A 142 23.54 16.06 6.46
N GLU A 143 24.56 15.24 6.66
CA GLU A 143 24.46 14.03 7.50
C GLU A 143 23.94 14.33 8.91
N ALA A 144 24.34 15.47 9.49
CA ALA A 144 23.90 15.89 10.81
C ALA A 144 22.39 16.21 10.85
N GLU A 145 21.84 16.80 9.78
CA GLU A 145 20.41 17.07 9.66
C GLU A 145 19.61 15.79 9.46
N ILE A 146 20.11 14.84 8.64
CA ILE A 146 19.49 13.52 8.48
C ILE A 146 19.50 12.74 9.80
N ALA A 147 20.65 12.70 10.50
CA ALA A 147 20.74 12.05 11.81
C ALA A 147 19.81 12.68 12.85
N ALA A 148 19.60 14.01 12.80
CA ALA A 148 18.64 14.69 13.65
C ALA A 148 17.19 14.31 13.33
N ILE A 149 16.86 14.08 12.04
CA ILE A 149 15.56 13.57 11.62
C ILE A 149 15.36 12.14 12.16
N ASP A 150 16.35 11.26 12.00
CA ASP A 150 16.27 9.88 12.48
C ASP A 150 16.08 9.81 13.99
N ALA A 151 16.86 10.57 14.76
CA ALA A 151 16.73 10.63 16.22
C ALA A 151 15.33 11.11 16.63
N ARG A 152 14.78 12.12 15.94
CA ARG A 152 13.43 12.62 16.20
C ARG A 152 12.37 11.58 15.89
N ILE A 153 12.46 10.87 14.76
CA ILE A 153 11.48 9.83 14.39
C ILE A 153 11.57 8.63 15.32
N ASN A 154 12.78 8.21 15.71
CA ASN A 154 12.96 7.14 16.70
C ASN A 154 12.27 7.49 18.02
N LYS A 155 12.43 8.73 18.51
CA LYS A 155 11.75 9.18 19.73
C LYS A 155 10.22 9.11 19.61
N VAL A 156 9.67 9.50 18.46
CA VAL A 156 8.21 9.41 18.21
C VAL A 156 7.72 7.96 18.24
N VAL A 157 8.49 7.04 17.65
CA VAL A 157 8.17 5.61 17.66
C VAL A 157 8.24 5.04 19.08
N GLU A 158 9.32 5.33 19.82
CA GLU A 158 9.48 4.92 21.22
C GLU A 158 8.31 5.42 22.07
N ASP A 159 7.95 6.70 21.96
CA ASP A 159 6.84 7.29 22.70
C ASP A 159 5.49 6.64 22.35
N SER A 160 5.30 6.27 21.08
CA SER A 160 4.09 5.57 20.64
C SER A 160 4.01 4.15 21.21
N VAL A 161 5.14 3.45 21.30
CA VAL A 161 5.23 2.11 21.92
C VAL A 161 4.97 2.22 23.42
N THR A 162 5.64 3.13 24.12
CA THR A 162 5.41 3.35 25.56
C THR A 162 3.95 3.71 25.84
N PHE A 163 3.35 4.61 25.06
CA PHE A 163 1.93 4.92 25.20
C PHE A 163 1.04 3.69 25.02
N ALA A 164 1.31 2.84 24.02
CA ALA A 164 0.52 1.63 23.78
C ALA A 164 0.69 0.58 24.89
N GLU A 165 1.91 0.42 25.43
CA GLU A 165 2.20 -0.55 26.50
C GLU A 165 1.67 -0.11 27.87
N GLU A 166 1.70 1.20 28.16
CA GLU A 166 1.22 1.78 29.41
C GLU A 166 -0.28 2.08 29.40
N SER A 167 -0.93 2.03 28.23
CA SER A 167 -2.38 2.21 28.12
C SER A 167 -3.12 1.10 28.87
N PRO A 168 -4.18 1.43 29.63
CA PRO A 168 -4.98 0.42 30.30
C PRO A 168 -5.66 -0.47 29.25
N TRP A 169 -5.88 -1.73 29.62
CA TRP A 169 -6.75 -2.61 28.85
C TRP A 169 -8.15 -2.00 28.72
N PRO A 170 -8.84 -2.19 27.58
CA PRO A 170 -10.23 -1.80 27.47
C PRO A 170 -11.08 -2.53 28.51
N ASP A 171 -12.11 -1.86 29.00
CA ASP A 171 -13.11 -2.47 29.88
C ASP A 171 -13.90 -3.55 29.11
N ASP A 172 -14.31 -4.62 29.79
CA ASP A 172 -15.08 -5.71 29.15
C ASP A 172 -16.37 -5.20 28.46
N SER A 173 -16.93 -4.08 28.93
CA SER A 173 -18.11 -3.46 28.29
C SER A 173 -17.86 -2.94 26.87
N GLU A 174 -16.60 -2.73 26.46
CA GLU A 174 -16.24 -2.31 25.10
C GLU A 174 -16.60 -3.36 24.05
N VAL A 175 -16.67 -4.65 24.42
CA VAL A 175 -17.04 -5.74 23.50
C VAL A 175 -18.43 -5.56 22.87
N LEU A 176 -19.34 -4.87 23.55
CA LEU A 176 -20.72 -4.68 23.10
C LEU A 176 -20.95 -3.32 22.41
N LYS A 177 -19.93 -2.44 22.39
CA LYS A 177 -20.03 -1.12 21.76
C LYS A 177 -19.79 -1.21 20.25
N ASP A 178 -20.28 -0.22 19.52
CA ASP A 178 -20.12 -0.05 18.07
C ASP A 178 -20.68 -1.17 17.17
N VAL A 179 -21.40 -2.15 17.74
CA VAL A 179 -22.12 -3.18 16.97
C VAL A 179 -23.46 -2.67 16.45
N TYR A 180 -24.21 -1.95 17.29
CA TYR A 180 -25.49 -1.32 16.95
C TYR A 180 -25.52 0.14 17.40
N ILE A 181 -26.27 0.97 16.68
CA ILE A 181 -26.51 2.36 17.09
C ILE A 181 -27.41 2.46 18.33
N ASP A 182 -28.29 1.48 18.52
CA ASP A 182 -29.13 1.39 19.71
C ASP A 182 -28.30 0.89 20.88
N GLN A 183 -28.11 1.76 21.86
CA GLN A 183 -27.37 1.44 23.09
C GLN A 183 -28.09 0.43 23.97
N ASN A 184 -29.38 0.18 23.74
CA ASN A 184 -30.17 -0.81 24.47
C ASN A 184 -30.35 -2.12 23.68
N TYR A 185 -29.52 -2.36 22.66
CA TYR A 185 -29.60 -3.59 21.89
C TYR A 185 -29.45 -4.81 22.82
N PRO A 186 -30.42 -5.74 22.83
CA PRO A 186 -30.44 -6.84 23.80
C PRO A 186 -29.48 -7.95 23.35
N PHE A 187 -28.19 -7.75 23.59
CA PHE A 187 -27.17 -8.77 23.33
C PHE A 187 -27.44 -10.02 24.18
N ILE A 188 -27.28 -11.19 23.57
CA ILE A 188 -27.28 -12.46 24.28
C ILE A 188 -25.89 -12.61 24.89
N VAL A 189 -25.82 -12.58 26.21
CA VAL A 189 -24.61 -12.85 26.98
C VAL A 189 -24.82 -14.17 27.74
N ASP A 190 -23.87 -15.08 27.63
CA ASP A 190 -23.86 -16.40 28.27
C ASP A 190 -23.22 -16.40 29.67
#